data_AF-A0A0K8WBA0-F1
#
_entry.id   AF-A0A0K8WBA0-F1
#
_cell.length_a   1.000
_cell.length_b   1.000
_cell.length_c   1.000
_cell.angle_alpha   90.00
_cell.angle_beta   90.00
_cell.angle_gamma   90.00
#
_symmetry.space_group_name_H-M   'P 1'
#
loop_
_entity.id
_entity.type
_entity.pdbx_description
1 polymer ?
#
loop_
_entity_poly.entity_id
_entity_poly.type
_entity_poly.pdbx_seq_one_letter_code
_entity_poly.pdbx_strand_id
1 'polypeptide(L)'
;MQAVLSLYATGRVTGVVLDSGDGVTHAVPIYEGFAMPHSIMRVDIAGRDVTRYLKTLIRKEGFNFRTTAEFEIVRSIKEKLCYLATNPQKEESGETEKISYILPDGKTLEVGQAR
;
A
#
# COMPACT_ATOMS: atom_id res chain seq x y z
N MET A 1 20.07 -4.78 3.97
CA MET A 1 21.00 -4.01 3.10
C MET A 1 20.32 -2.89 2.31
N GLN A 2 19.03 -2.99 1.94
CA GLN A 2 18.35 -1.96 1.14
C GLN A 2 18.26 -0.58 1.81
N ALA A 3 18.02 -0.51 3.12
CA ALA A 3 17.89 0.76 3.84
C ALA A 3 19.17 1.62 3.81
N VAL A 4 20.34 1.02 3.99
CA VAL A 4 21.62 1.73 4.04
C VAL A 4 21.97 2.34 2.68
N LEU A 5 21.73 1.60 1.59
CA LEU A 5 21.92 2.10 0.23
C LEU A 5 20.96 3.26 -0.09
N SER A 6 19.72 3.18 0.41
CA SER A 6 18.72 4.24 0.22
C SER A 6 19.14 5.53 0.92
N LEU A 7 19.70 5.44 2.12
CA LEU A 7 20.22 6.62 2.84
C LEU A 7 21.41 7.24 2.10
N TYR A 8 22.36 6.41 1.63
CA TYR A 8 23.50 6.87 0.84
C TYR A 8 23.10 7.51 -0.48
N ALA A 9 22.07 7.00 -1.16
CA ALA A 9 21.53 7.62 -2.37
C ALA A 9 21.02 9.06 -2.12
N THR A 10 20.62 9.38 -0.89
CA THR A 10 20.20 10.75 -0.51
C THR A 10 21.34 11.62 0.02
N GLY A 11 22.58 11.12 0.06
CA GLY A 11 23.74 11.85 0.59
C GLY A 11 23.73 12.05 2.11
N ARG A 12 22.88 11.33 2.84
CA ARG A 12 22.79 11.39 4.31
C ARG A 12 23.46 10.18 4.93
N VAL A 13 24.07 10.38 6.09
CA VAL A 13 24.74 9.33 6.88
C VAL A 13 23.98 8.98 8.17
N THR A 14 23.08 9.86 8.61
CA THR A 14 22.23 9.69 9.79
C THR A 14 20.76 9.86 9.39
N GLY A 15 19.89 8.94 9.83
CA GLY A 15 18.46 9.02 9.60
C GLY A 15 17.74 7.70 9.84
N VAL A 16 16.41 7.72 9.76
CA VAL A 16 15.58 6.51 9.83
C VAL A 16 15.04 6.25 8.43
N VAL A 17 15.24 5.02 7.94
CA VAL A 17 14.68 4.58 6.67
C VAL A 17 13.48 3.70 6.94
N LEU A 18 12.32 4.11 6.42
CA LEU A 18 11.11 3.31 6.40
C LEU A 18 10.98 2.70 5.00
N ASP A 19 11.13 1.39 4.91
CA ASP A 19 10.99 0.62 3.68
C ASP A 19 9.72 -0.23 3.76
N SER A 20 8.79 -0.04 2.82
CA SER A 20 7.51 -0.75 2.76
C SER A 20 7.41 -1.47 1.43
N GLY A 21 7.67 -2.78 1.43
CA GLY A 21 7.65 -3.62 0.23
C GLY A 21 6.29 -4.25 -0.07
N ASP A 22 6.29 -5.38 -0.79
CA ASP A 22 5.08 -6.17 -1.01
C ASP A 22 4.72 -7.03 0.22
N GLY A 23 5.71 -7.58 0.94
CA GLY A 23 5.47 -8.53 2.03
C GLY A 23 5.73 -8.00 3.44
N VAL A 24 6.64 -7.04 3.60
CA VAL A 24 7.08 -6.58 4.92
C VAL A 24 7.39 -5.08 4.88
N THR A 25 7.15 -4.42 6.01
CA THR A 25 7.58 -3.05 6.28
C THR A 25 8.65 -3.06 7.37
N HIS A 26 9.77 -2.38 7.13
CA HIS A 26 10.89 -2.26 8.06
C HIS A 26 11.23 -0.81 8.33
N ALA A 27 11.46 -0.47 9.59
CA ALA A 27 12.06 0.79 9.99
C ALA A 27 13.49 0.52 10.47
N VAL A 28 14.47 1.06 9.76
CA VAL A 28 15.91 0.87 10.03
C VAL A 28 16.52 2.22 10.40
N PRO A 29 16.82 2.45 11.69
CA PRO A 29 17.60 3.61 12.11
C PRO A 29 19.07 3.43 11.75
N ILE A 30 19.66 4.47 11.17
CA ILE A 30 21.06 4.54 10.76
C ILE A 30 21.69 5.77 11.41
N TYR A 31 22.84 5.59 12.03
CA TYR A 31 23.61 6.65 12.65
C TYR A 31 25.05 6.59 12.13
N GLU A 32 25.53 7.69 11.56
CA GLU A 32 26.89 7.82 11.00
C GLU A 32 27.29 6.68 10.05
N GLY A 33 26.35 6.19 9.24
CA GLY A 33 26.56 5.09 8.29
C GLY A 33 26.41 3.68 8.88
N PHE A 34 26.20 3.56 10.19
CA PHE A 34 25.96 2.30 10.88
C PHE A 34 24.47 2.09 11.15
N ALA A 35 23.91 0.98 10.67
CA ALA A 35 22.57 0.57 11.05
C ALA A 35 22.57 0.10 12.51
N MET A 36 21.58 0.53 13.30
CA MET A 36 21.43 0.13 14.70
C MET A 36 20.52 -1.11 14.79
N PRO A 37 21.06 -2.35 14.84
CA PRO A 37 20.27 -3.57 14.72
C PRO A 37 19.26 -3.74 15.86
N HIS A 38 19.57 -3.24 17.06
CA HIS A 38 18.71 -3.36 18.24
C HIS A 38 17.45 -2.49 18.15
N SER A 39 17.44 -1.51 17.24
CA SER A 39 16.34 -0.57 17.04
C SER A 39 15.63 -0.79 15.70
N ILE A 40 15.91 -1.90 15.00
CA ILE A 40 15.19 -2.26 13.78
C ILE A 40 13.80 -2.76 14.16
N MET A 41 12.78 -2.09 13.64
CA MET A 41 11.40 -2.55 13.75
C MET A 41 10.99 -3.22 12.44
N ARG A 42 10.32 -4.36 12.56
CA ARG A 42 9.76 -5.10 11.43
C ARG A 42 8.29 -5.36 11.70
N VAL A 43 7.47 -5.12 10.68
CA VAL A 43 6.05 -5.45 10.69
C VAL A 43 5.73 -6.23 9.42
N ASP A 44 5.12 -7.40 9.56
CA ASP A 44 4.67 -8.24 8.43
C ASP A 44 3.32 -7.74 7.89
N ILE A 45 3.23 -6.43 7.63
CA ILE A 45 2.12 -5.76 6.97
C ILE A 45 2.74 -4.89 5.88
N ALA A 46 2.34 -5.11 4.64
CA ALA A 46 2.84 -4.32 3.52
C ALA A 46 1.86 -4.32 2.33
N GLY A 47 2.38 -4.10 1.11
CA GLY A 47 1.56 -3.92 -0.09
C GLY A 47 0.59 -5.06 -0.38
N ARG A 48 0.95 -6.32 -0.08
CA ARG A 48 0.12 -7.51 -0.31
C ARG A 48 -1.09 -7.55 0.61
N ASP A 49 -0.92 -7.18 1.87
CA ASP A 49 -2.00 -7.15 2.85
C ASP A 49 -3.01 -6.06 2.50
N VAL A 50 -2.53 -4.90 2.05
CA VAL A 50 -3.40 -3.83 1.52
C VAL A 50 -4.17 -4.32 0.29
N THR A 51 -3.52 -4.99 -0.67
CA THR A 51 -4.21 -5.55 -1.85
C THR A 51 -5.26 -6.61 -1.44
N ARG A 52 -4.97 -7.44 -0.43
CA ARG A 52 -5.92 -8.43 0.10
C ARG A 52 -7.10 -7.77 0.83
N TYR A 53 -6.85 -6.68 1.54
CA TYR A 53 -7.89 -5.91 2.19
C TYR A 53 -8.81 -5.25 1.16
N LEU A 54 -8.24 -4.61 0.14
CA LEU A 54 -8.98 -4.02 -0.99
C LEU A 54 -9.85 -5.08 -1.70
N LYS A 55 -9.31 -6.27 -1.95
CA LYS A 55 -10.08 -7.40 -2.49
C LYS A 55 -11.30 -7.74 -1.63
N THR A 56 -11.17 -7.66 -0.31
CA THR A 56 -12.26 -7.95 0.64
C THR A 56 -13.32 -6.85 0.63
N LEU A 57 -12.92 -5.59 0.48
CA LEU A 57 -13.84 -4.45 0.35
C LEU A 57 -14.64 -4.51 -0.96
N ILE A 58 -13.96 -4.73 -2.09
CA ILE A 58 -14.62 -4.87 -3.40
C ILE A 58 -15.59 -6.06 -3.41
N ARG A 59 -15.26 -7.14 -2.68
CA ARG A 59 -16.17 -8.26 -2.48
C ARG A 59 -17.45 -7.88 -1.72
N LYS A 60 -17.38 -6.95 -0.76
CA LYS A 60 -18.58 -6.42 -0.07
C LYS A 60 -19.43 -5.55 -0.99
N GLU A 61 -18.81 -4.85 -1.95
CA GLU A 61 -19.51 -4.07 -2.98
C GLU A 61 -20.14 -4.95 -4.09
N GLY A 62 -19.88 -6.26 -4.09
CA GLY A 62 -20.54 -7.24 -4.96
C GLY A 62 -19.65 -7.84 -6.06
N PHE A 63 -18.41 -7.39 -6.21
CA PHE A 63 -17.47 -7.93 -7.20
C PHE A 63 -16.53 -8.97 -6.58
N ASN A 64 -16.63 -10.21 -7.07
CA ASN A 64 -15.97 -11.36 -6.45
C ASN A 64 -14.79 -11.84 -7.30
N PHE A 65 -13.58 -11.38 -6.95
CA PHE A 65 -12.35 -11.90 -7.54
C PHE A 65 -11.92 -13.19 -6.83
N ARG A 66 -11.77 -14.31 -7.54
CA ARG A 66 -11.41 -15.62 -6.95
C ARG A 66 -10.01 -16.07 -7.33
N THR A 67 -9.58 -15.79 -8.55
CA THR A 67 -8.34 -16.29 -9.13
C THR A 67 -7.12 -15.47 -8.70
N THR A 68 -5.93 -16.02 -8.94
CA THR A 68 -4.65 -15.34 -8.74
C THR A 68 -4.41 -14.26 -9.80
N ALA A 69 -4.85 -14.47 -11.04
CA ALA A 69 -4.77 -13.46 -12.10
C ALA A 69 -5.60 -12.21 -11.75
N GLU A 70 -6.81 -12.40 -11.20
CA GLU A 70 -7.62 -11.27 -10.74
C GLU A 70 -6.99 -10.53 -9.54
N PHE A 71 -6.10 -11.17 -8.77
CA PHE A 71 -5.36 -10.48 -7.71
C PHE A 71 -4.40 -9.42 -8.27
N GLU A 72 -3.83 -9.64 -9.46
CA GLU A 72 -3.02 -8.62 -10.15
C GLU A 72 -3.87 -7.45 -10.65
N ILE A 73 -5.12 -7.71 -11.02
CA ILE A 73 -6.08 -6.65 -11.35
C ILE A 73 -6.36 -5.79 -10.12
N VAL A 74 -6.62 -6.41 -8.96
CA VAL A 74 -6.81 -5.67 -7.69
C VAL A 74 -5.56 -4.89 -7.31
N ARG A 75 -4.35 -5.43 -7.55
CA ARG A 75 -3.10 -4.70 -7.36
C ARG A 75 -3.01 -3.48 -8.28
N SER A 76 -3.38 -3.62 -9.55
CA SER A 76 -3.39 -2.52 -10.52
C SER A 76 -4.41 -1.44 -10.14
N ILE A 77 -5.57 -1.85 -9.61
CA ILE A 77 -6.58 -0.94 -9.05
C ILE A 77 -5.98 -0.18 -7.87
N LYS A 78 -5.34 -0.87 -6.91
CA LYS A 78 -4.68 -0.23 -5.77
C LYS A 78 -3.67 0.81 -6.23
N GLU A 79 -2.78 0.47 -7.16
CA GLU A 79 -1.71 1.36 -7.62
C GLU A 79 -2.24 2.58 -8.41
N LYS A 80 -3.41 2.47 -9.04
CA LYS A 80 -4.00 3.57 -9.84
C LYS A 80 -5.03 4.42 -9.10
N LEU A 81 -5.77 3.82 -8.17
CA LEU A 81 -6.99 4.39 -7.60
C LEU A 81 -6.92 4.65 -6.10
N CYS A 82 -6.11 3.92 -5.34
CA CYS A 82 -6.07 4.11 -3.89
C CYS A 82 -5.28 5.36 -3.53
N TYR A 83 -5.70 5.99 -2.44
CA TYR A 83 -5.01 7.13 -1.85
C TYR A 83 -5.10 7.06 -0.33
N LEU A 84 -4.31 7.87 0.36
CA LEU A 84 -4.30 7.90 1.82
C LEU A 84 -5.03 9.15 2.30
N ALA A 85 -6.18 8.94 2.91
CA ALA A 85 -6.98 9.96 3.57
C ALA A 85 -6.15 10.68 4.65
N THR A 86 -6.07 12.00 4.61
CA THR A 86 -5.39 12.77 5.68
C THR A 86 -6.18 12.72 6.98
N ASN A 87 -7.51 12.60 6.90
CA ASN A 87 -8.37 12.50 8.07
C ASN A 87 -9.53 11.50 7.84
N PRO A 88 -9.39 10.24 8.29
CA PRO A 88 -10.31 9.17 7.93
C PRO A 88 -11.74 9.42 8.44
N GLN A 89 -11.90 10.03 9.61
CA GLN A 89 -13.22 10.28 10.22
C GLN A 89 -14.08 11.26 9.42
N LYS A 90 -13.44 12.27 8.82
CA LYS A 90 -14.14 13.26 8.00
C LYS A 90 -14.56 12.67 6.66
N GLU A 91 -13.73 11.78 6.11
CA GLU A 91 -13.94 11.20 4.79
C GLU A 91 -14.95 10.04 4.81
N GLU A 92 -15.03 9.28 5.91
CA GLU A 92 -16.13 8.33 6.15
C GLU A 92 -17.50 9.02 6.22
N SER A 93 -17.54 10.26 6.70
CA SER A 93 -18.77 11.04 6.85
C SER A 93 -19.16 11.78 5.57
N GLY A 94 -18.25 11.91 4.60
CA GLY A 94 -18.48 12.57 3.32
C GLY A 94 -18.91 11.59 2.23
N GLU A 95 -19.62 12.07 1.22
CA GLU A 95 -19.81 11.29 -0.02
C GLU A 95 -18.47 11.23 -0.77
N THR A 96 -17.82 10.07 -0.76
CA THR A 96 -16.63 9.82 -1.58
C THR A 96 -17.02 9.74 -3.05
N GLU A 97 -16.34 10.48 -3.91
CA GLU A 97 -16.55 10.43 -5.36
C GLU A 97 -16.26 9.02 -5.89
N LYS A 98 -17.26 8.42 -6.55
CA LYS A 98 -17.11 7.14 -7.23
C LYS A 98 -16.36 7.36 -8.53
N ILE A 99 -15.21 6.69 -8.69
CA ILE A 99 -14.49 6.69 -9.98
C ILE A 99 -14.62 5.30 -10.58
N SER A 100 -15.04 5.29 -11.84
CA SER A 100 -15.18 4.11 -12.68
C SER A 100 -13.82 3.61 -13.17
N TYR A 101 -13.54 2.33 -12.95
CA TYR A 101 -12.38 1.62 -13.49
C TYR A 101 -12.82 0.58 -14.51
N ILE A 102 -12.20 0.57 -15.69
CA ILE A 102 -12.49 -0.41 -16.73
C ILE A 102 -11.60 -1.63 -16.50
N LEU A 103 -12.23 -2.78 -16.23
CA LEU A 103 -11.56 -4.07 -16.12
C LEU A 103 -11.09 -4.56 -17.49
N PRO A 104 -10.08 -5.44 -17.57
CA PRO A 104 -9.63 -6.02 -18.84
C PRO A 104 -10.73 -6.75 -19.62
N ASP A 105 -11.79 -7.20 -18.95
CA ASP A 105 -12.97 -7.81 -19.56
C ASP A 105 -13.97 -6.79 -20.15
N GLY A 106 -13.67 -5.49 -20.07
CA GLY A 106 -14.54 -4.39 -20.53
C GLY A 106 -15.65 -3.99 -19.56
N LYS A 107 -15.77 -4.65 -18.40
CA LYS A 107 -16.72 -4.26 -17.34
C LYS A 107 -16.23 -3.04 -16.56
N THR A 108 -17.16 -2.16 -16.21
CA THR A 108 -16.88 -0.99 -15.38
C THR A 108 -17.11 -1.31 -13.90
N LEU A 109 -16.11 -1.08 -13.07
CA LEU A 109 -16.16 -1.18 -11.62
C LEU A 109 -16.21 0.24 -11.03
N GLU A 110 -17.27 0.56 -10.30
CA GLU A 110 -17.31 1.79 -9.51
C GLU A 110 -16.67 1.54 -8.15
N VAL A 111 -15.53 2.19 -7.89
CA VAL A 111 -14.86 2.12 -6.59
C VAL A 111 -15.11 3.45 -5.89
N GLY A 112 -15.80 3.42 -4.74
CA GLY A 112 -16.08 4.58 -3.89
C GLY A 112 -15.25 4.54 -2.61
N GLN A 113 -15.89 4.19 -1.50
CA GLN A 113 -15.29 4.11 -0.16
C GLN A 113 -14.22 3.02 0.00
N ALA A 114 -14.05 2.14 -0.99
CA ALA A 114 -13.01 1.11 -0.96
C ALA A 114 -11.60 1.63 -1.31
N ARG A 115 -11.44 2.92 -1.64
CA ARG A 115 -10.17 3.54 -2.04
C ARG A 115 -9.21 3.83 -0.89
#